data_AF-A0A521RM72-F1
#
_entry.id   AF-A0A521RM72-F1
#
_cell.length_a   1.000
_cell.length_b   1.000
_cell.length_c   1.000
_cell.angle_alpha   90.00
_cell.angle_beta   90.00
_cell.angle_gamma   90.00
#
_symmetry.space_group_name_H-M   'P 1'
#
loop_
_entity.id
_entity.type
_entity.pdbx_description
1 polymer ?
#
loop_
_entity_poly.entity_id
_entity_poly.type
_entity_poly.pdbx_seq_one_letter_code
_entity_poly.pdbx_strand_id
1 'polypeptide(L)'
;MEERMSQGTEGDRKQKGEKSRRKKSSKLRLLTGIILASSLLFGLAFSLSSSEPWGLPAIPRNPRPATLSPDLFTGKEREAYRIAQEVPELLERTPCYCGCYVNPGHRNNLDCYTDRHSVG
;
A
#
# COMPACT_ATOMS: atom_id res chain seq x y z
N MET A 1 38.52 58.57 -49.26
CA MET A 1 37.26 57.99 -48.80
C MET A 1 37.30 56.51 -49.17
N GLU A 2 37.94 55.73 -48.29
CA GLU A 2 37.23 54.88 -47.33
C GLU A 2 36.63 53.65 -48.03
N GLU A 3 37.51 52.67 -48.26
CA GLU A 3 37.13 51.27 -48.23
C GLU A 3 36.81 50.89 -46.78
N ARG A 4 35.61 50.39 -46.49
CA ARG A 4 35.35 49.38 -45.45
C ARG A 4 33.96 48.77 -45.65
N MET A 5 33.80 47.57 -45.07
CA MET A 5 32.58 46.77 -44.84
C MET A 5 32.29 45.79 -45.97
N SER A 6 32.09 44.48 -45.75
CA SER A 6 31.58 43.78 -44.57
C SER A 6 31.94 42.30 -44.68
N GLN A 7 32.69 41.76 -43.72
CA GLN A 7 32.86 40.31 -43.53
C GLN A 7 32.51 39.97 -42.09
N GLY A 8 31.24 39.64 -41.85
CA GLY A 8 30.79 38.98 -40.64
C GLY A 8 29.57 38.16 -40.98
N THR A 9 29.57 36.85 -40.65
CA THR A 9 28.39 36.07 -40.19
C THR A 9 28.49 34.53 -40.33
N GLU A 10 29.58 33.95 -40.86
CA GLU A 10 29.65 32.48 -40.98
C GLU A 10 29.98 31.77 -39.64
N GLY A 11 30.95 32.29 -38.88
CA GLY A 11 31.47 31.65 -37.65
C GLY A 11 30.54 31.70 -36.44
N ASP A 12 29.75 32.77 -36.31
CA ASP A 12 28.85 33.00 -35.17
C ASP A 12 27.64 32.04 -35.17
N ARG A 13 27.15 31.68 -36.37
CA ARG A 13 25.98 30.82 -36.55
C ARG A 13 26.26 29.36 -36.16
N LYS A 14 27.48 28.86 -36.46
CA LYS A 14 27.92 27.50 -36.12
C LYS A 14 28.11 27.32 -34.61
N GLN A 15 28.75 28.29 -33.94
CA GLN A 15 28.97 28.23 -32.48
C GLN A 15 27.67 28.30 -31.66
N LYS A 16 26.67 29.06 -32.13
CA LYS A 16 25.35 29.18 -31.46
C LYS A 16 24.57 27.85 -31.48
N GLY A 17 24.66 27.08 -32.57
CA GLY A 17 24.01 25.77 -32.70
C GLY A 17 24.59 24.69 -31.79
N GLU A 18 25.92 24.67 -31.63
CA GLU A 18 26.62 23.68 -30.80
C GLU A 18 26.43 23.96 -29.30
N LYS A 19 26.50 25.24 -28.89
CA LYS A 19 26.17 25.69 -27.53
C LYS A 19 24.71 25.39 -27.16
N SER A 20 23.77 25.59 -28.09
CA SER A 20 22.35 25.25 -27.92
C SER A 20 22.12 23.73 -27.78
N ARG A 21 22.74 22.90 -28.63
CA ARG A 21 22.68 21.43 -28.54
C ARG A 21 23.26 20.90 -27.24
N ARG A 22 24.40 21.43 -26.77
CA ARG A 22 25.05 21.02 -25.51
C ARG A 22 24.25 21.45 -24.27
N LYS A 23 23.61 22.61 -24.31
CA LYS A 23 22.70 23.09 -23.24
C LYS A 23 21.38 22.31 -23.22
N LYS A 24 20.91 21.84 -24.38
CA LYS A 24 19.69 21.00 -24.51
C LYS A 24 19.95 19.56 -24.05
N SER A 25 21.11 18.97 -24.36
CA SER A 25 21.46 17.61 -23.93
C SER A 25 21.77 17.51 -22.44
N SER A 26 22.38 18.55 -21.83
CA SER A 26 22.62 18.61 -20.39
C SER A 26 21.32 18.77 -19.59
N LYS A 27 20.41 19.64 -20.04
CA LYS A 27 19.05 19.74 -19.46
C LYS A 27 18.26 18.44 -19.61
N LEU A 28 18.38 17.76 -20.75
CA LEU A 28 17.72 16.48 -20.98
C LEU A 28 18.26 15.37 -20.06
N ARG A 29 19.58 15.30 -19.84
CA ARG A 29 20.21 14.36 -18.89
C ARG A 29 19.79 14.61 -17.44
N LEU A 30 19.66 15.89 -17.05
CA LEU A 30 19.15 16.30 -15.74
C LEU A 30 17.69 15.89 -15.55
N LEU A 31 16.84 16.15 -16.55
CA LEU A 31 15.42 15.76 -16.50
C LEU A 31 15.24 14.25 -16.45
N THR A 32 16.00 13.47 -17.23
CA THR A 32 15.95 12.00 -17.17
C THR A 32 16.42 11.49 -15.80
N GLY A 33 17.44 12.12 -15.21
CA GLY A 33 17.91 11.76 -13.86
C GLY A 33 16.84 12.02 -12.79
N ILE A 34 16.15 13.16 -12.86
CA ILE A 34 15.05 13.49 -11.93
C ILE A 34 13.89 12.51 -12.09
N ILE A 35 13.50 12.18 -13.32
CA ILE A 35 12.39 11.22 -13.57
C ILE A 35 12.74 9.85 -13.01
N LEU A 36 13.96 9.33 -13.26
CA LEU A 36 14.40 8.05 -12.74
C LEU A 36 14.46 8.04 -11.21
N ALA A 37 14.97 9.10 -10.58
CA ALA A 37 14.99 9.24 -9.13
C ALA A 37 13.57 9.27 -8.54
N SER A 38 12.66 10.03 -9.16
CA SER A 38 11.25 10.08 -8.73
C SER A 38 10.54 8.75 -8.90
N SER A 39 10.77 8.01 -10.00
CA SER A 39 10.22 6.67 -10.19
C SER A 39 10.77 5.67 -9.17
N LEU A 40 12.07 5.75 -8.84
CA LEU A 40 12.70 4.90 -7.83
C LEU A 40 12.15 5.19 -6.43
N LEU A 41 12.01 6.47 -6.08
CA LEU A 41 11.42 6.92 -4.82
C LEU A 41 9.95 6.52 -4.71
N PHE A 42 9.17 6.68 -5.78
CA PHE A 42 7.77 6.30 -5.81
C PHE A 42 7.59 4.78 -5.71
N GLY A 43 8.41 4.00 -6.41
CA GLY A 43 8.44 2.54 -6.30
C GLY A 43 8.76 2.08 -4.88
N LEU A 44 9.77 2.66 -4.24
CA LEU A 44 10.12 2.36 -2.85
C LEU A 44 8.98 2.70 -1.88
N ALA A 45 8.38 3.88 -2.01
CA ALA A 45 7.26 4.31 -1.18
C ALA A 45 6.02 3.41 -1.35
N PHE A 46 5.70 3.03 -2.59
CA PHE A 46 4.60 2.12 -2.88
C PHE A 46 4.84 0.74 -2.27
N SER A 47 6.04 0.19 -2.41
CA SER A 47 6.41 -1.10 -1.81
C SER A 47 6.34 -1.10 -0.28
N LEU A 48 6.70 0.00 0.39
CA LEU A 48 6.52 0.13 1.84
C LEU A 48 5.03 0.18 2.22
N SER A 49 4.22 0.90 1.44
CA SER A 49 2.81 1.13 1.76
C SER A 49 1.87 -0.04 1.43
N SER A 50 2.25 -0.96 0.53
CA SER A 50 1.40 -2.10 0.14
C SER A 50 1.49 -3.31 1.09
N SER A 51 2.27 -3.23 2.16
CA SER A 51 2.33 -4.30 3.17
C SER A 51 1.17 -4.18 4.17
N GLU A 52 -0.08 -4.26 3.70
CA GLU A 52 -1.22 -4.55 4.57
C GLU A 52 -1.04 -5.99 5.10
N PRO A 53 -0.81 -6.20 6.40
CA PRO A 53 -0.55 -7.54 6.92
C PRO A 53 -1.87 -8.30 6.92
N TRP A 54 -2.06 -9.18 5.94
CA TRP A 54 -3.07 -10.23 6.01
C TRP A 54 -2.70 -11.12 7.20
N GLY A 55 -3.45 -10.98 8.29
CA GLY A 55 -3.13 -11.67 9.54
C GLY A 55 -2.14 -10.91 10.43
N LEU A 56 -2.41 -9.63 10.72
CA LEU A 56 -1.85 -8.97 11.90
C LEU A 56 -1.86 -9.95 13.10
N PRO A 57 -0.79 -10.00 13.92
CA PRO A 57 -0.81 -10.81 15.12
C PRO A 57 -2.08 -10.44 15.88
N ALA A 58 -2.88 -11.44 16.23
CA ALA A 58 -4.13 -11.17 16.92
C ALA A 58 -3.77 -10.67 18.32
N ILE A 59 -3.72 -9.34 18.47
CA ILE A 59 -3.40 -8.67 19.72
C ILE A 59 -4.52 -9.01 20.70
N PRO A 60 -4.24 -9.74 21.79
CA PRO A 60 -5.25 -10.08 22.77
C PRO A 60 -5.91 -8.83 23.36
N ARG A 61 -7.23 -8.84 23.48
CA ARG A 61 -8.02 -7.76 24.04
C ARG A 61 -8.36 -8.02 25.49
N ASN A 62 -8.35 -6.96 26.31
CA ASN A 62 -8.79 -7.00 27.70
C ASN A 62 -9.73 -5.82 27.99
N PRO A 63 -11.04 -6.05 28.23
CA PRO A 63 -11.70 -7.36 28.21
C PRO A 63 -11.80 -7.94 26.79
N ARG A 64 -11.89 -9.27 26.70
CA ARG A 64 -12.20 -9.97 25.44
C ARG A 64 -13.62 -9.65 24.98
N PRO A 65 -13.89 -9.64 23.67
CA PRO A 65 -15.25 -9.53 23.18
C PRO A 65 -16.06 -10.76 23.64
N ALA A 66 -17.33 -10.55 23.97
CA ALA A 66 -18.26 -11.64 24.22
C ALA A 66 -18.76 -12.21 22.89
N THR A 67 -18.85 -13.54 22.78
CA THR A 67 -19.53 -14.18 21.66
C THR A 67 -21.04 -14.12 21.86
N LEU A 68 -21.81 -14.37 20.79
CA LEU A 68 -23.25 -14.56 20.90
C LEU A 68 -23.59 -15.78 21.77
N SER A 69 -24.79 -15.77 22.36
CA SER A 69 -25.30 -16.90 23.13
C SER A 69 -25.58 -18.12 22.24
N PRO A 70 -25.14 -19.33 22.61
CA PRO A 70 -25.48 -20.58 21.93
C PRO A 70 -26.99 -20.82 21.80
N ASP A 71 -27.79 -20.28 22.72
CA ASP A 71 -29.25 -20.43 22.72
C ASP A 71 -29.92 -19.81 21.49
N LEU A 72 -29.22 -18.90 20.79
CA LEU A 72 -29.68 -18.27 19.56
C LEU A 72 -29.59 -19.22 18.33
N PHE A 73 -29.03 -20.41 18.51
CA PHE A 73 -28.70 -21.36 17.44
C PHE A 73 -29.20 -22.76 17.77
N THR A 74 -29.13 -23.67 16.79
CA THR A 74 -29.50 -25.09 16.96
C THR A 74 -28.43 -26.01 16.35
N GLY A 75 -28.48 -27.32 16.65
CA GLY A 75 -27.57 -28.29 16.05
C GLY A 75 -26.08 -27.96 16.23
N LYS A 76 -25.32 -28.06 15.15
CA LYS A 76 -23.85 -27.84 15.14
C LYS A 76 -23.47 -26.38 15.42
N GLU A 77 -24.33 -25.44 15.06
CA GLU A 77 -24.09 -24.00 15.27
C GLU A 77 -24.10 -23.69 16.76
N ARG A 78 -25.12 -24.18 17.49
CA ARG A 78 -25.18 -24.06 18.96
C ARG A 78 -23.91 -24.58 19.61
N GLU A 79 -23.46 -25.77 19.19
CA GLU A 79 -22.25 -26.37 19.71
C GLU A 79 -21.00 -25.53 19.41
N ALA A 80 -20.89 -24.96 18.22
CA ALA A 80 -19.79 -24.08 17.85
C ALA A 80 -19.73 -22.81 18.72
N TYR A 81 -20.88 -22.15 18.98
CA TYR A 81 -20.91 -20.98 19.87
C TYR A 81 -20.66 -21.36 21.33
N ARG A 82 -21.08 -22.55 21.78
CA ARG A 82 -20.79 -23.04 23.14
C ARG A 82 -19.28 -23.20 23.31
N ILE A 83 -18.62 -23.86 22.37
CA ILE A 83 -17.15 -24.02 22.38
C ILE A 83 -16.47 -22.65 22.30
N ALA A 84 -16.97 -21.72 21.48
CA ALA A 84 -16.41 -20.38 21.36
C ALA A 84 -16.46 -19.59 22.68
N GLN A 85 -17.53 -19.76 23.47
CA GLN A 85 -17.63 -19.20 24.83
C GLN A 85 -16.66 -19.84 25.82
N GLU A 86 -16.38 -21.14 25.68
CA GLU A 86 -15.52 -21.89 26.60
C GLU A 86 -14.03 -21.65 26.35
N VAL A 87 -13.62 -21.41 25.10
CA VAL A 87 -12.20 -21.23 24.73
C VAL A 87 -11.92 -19.93 23.95
N PRO A 88 -12.36 -18.75 24.43
CA PRO A 88 -12.21 -17.49 23.69
C PRO A 88 -10.74 -17.13 23.45
N GLU A 89 -9.84 -17.56 24.34
CA GLU A 89 -8.39 -17.35 24.26
C GLU A 89 -7.74 -18.06 23.08
N LEU A 90 -8.23 -19.25 22.76
CA LEU A 90 -7.72 -20.03 21.63
C LEU A 90 -8.17 -19.37 20.32
N LEU A 91 -9.44 -18.98 20.24
CA LEU A 91 -9.99 -18.29 19.08
C LEU A 91 -9.36 -16.92 18.86
N GLU A 92 -9.07 -16.20 19.94
CA GLU A 92 -8.40 -14.90 19.87
C GLU A 92 -6.99 -15.02 19.28
N ARG A 93 -6.28 -16.12 19.53
CA ARG A 93 -4.94 -16.37 18.96
C ARG A 93 -4.96 -16.99 17.56
N THR A 94 -6.14 -17.37 17.07
CA THR A 94 -6.28 -18.04 15.78
C THR A 94 -6.62 -17.01 14.71
N PRO A 95 -5.87 -16.95 13.59
CA PRO A 95 -6.22 -16.08 12.48
C PRO A 95 -7.56 -16.49 11.86
N CYS A 96 -8.34 -15.50 11.43
CA CYS A 96 -9.53 -15.73 10.62
C CYS A 96 -9.13 -15.76 9.14
N TYR A 97 -9.61 -16.75 8.40
CA TYR A 97 -9.34 -16.91 6.96
C TYR A 97 -10.53 -16.52 6.06
N CYS A 98 -11.60 -15.97 6.63
CA CYS A 98 -12.81 -15.60 5.88
C CYS A 98 -12.65 -14.33 5.02
N GLY A 99 -11.56 -13.56 5.20
CA GLY A 99 -11.35 -12.30 4.46
C GLY A 99 -12.17 -11.12 5.00
N CYS A 100 -12.73 -11.24 6.19
CA CYS A 100 -13.73 -10.32 6.74
C CYS A 100 -13.14 -9.13 7.54
N TYR A 101 -11.86 -8.83 7.34
CA TYR A 101 -11.08 -7.81 8.07
C TYR A 101 -11.39 -6.37 7.66
N VAL A 102 -11.91 -6.11 6.46
CA VAL A 102 -12.36 -4.77 6.03
C VAL A 102 -13.81 -4.54 6.43
N ASN A 103 -14.66 -5.53 6.21
CA ASN A 103 -16.09 -5.50 6.51
C ASN A 103 -16.52 -6.94 6.85
N PRO A 104 -17.03 -7.21 8.07
CA PRO A 104 -17.41 -6.27 9.12
C PRO A 104 -16.25 -5.75 10.01
N GLY A 105 -14.99 -6.13 9.76
CA GLY A 105 -13.85 -5.64 10.54
C GLY A 105 -13.32 -6.61 11.60
N HIS A 106 -13.54 -7.91 11.42
CA HIS A 106 -13.06 -8.93 12.35
C HIS A 106 -11.55 -9.10 12.27
N ARG A 107 -10.89 -9.16 13.42
CA ARG A 107 -9.42 -9.21 13.53
C ARG A 107 -8.86 -10.62 13.72
N ASN A 108 -9.64 -11.54 14.28
CA ASN A 108 -9.24 -12.91 14.57
C ASN A 108 -10.46 -13.82 14.56
N ASN A 109 -10.27 -15.12 14.82
CA ASN A 109 -11.35 -16.09 14.80
C ASN A 109 -12.41 -15.82 15.89
N LEU A 110 -12.03 -15.28 17.05
CA LEU A 110 -12.99 -14.93 18.12
C LEU A 110 -14.02 -13.89 17.64
N ASP A 111 -13.57 -12.90 16.86
CA ASP A 111 -14.42 -11.83 16.36
C ASP A 111 -15.59 -12.38 15.51
N CYS A 112 -15.39 -13.47 14.75
CA CYS A 112 -16.43 -14.13 13.94
C CYS A 112 -17.61 -14.69 14.75
N TYR A 113 -17.43 -14.89 16.05
CA TYR A 113 -18.48 -15.38 16.96
C TYR A 113 -19.16 -14.23 17.74
N THR A 114 -18.76 -12.98 17.53
CA THR A 114 -19.38 -11.81 18.19
C THR A 114 -20.65 -11.35 17.48
N ASP A 115 -20.84 -11.78 16.24
CA ASP A 115 -22.05 -11.63 15.44
C ASP A 115 -22.44 -12.99 14.82
N ARG A 116 -23.29 -13.00 13.79
CA ARG A 116 -23.74 -14.23 13.13
C ARG A 116 -22.80 -14.72 12.00
N HIS A 117 -21.63 -14.11 11.81
CA HIS A 117 -20.76 -14.39 10.66
C HIS A 117 -20.27 -15.85 10.63
N SER A 118 -20.01 -16.48 11.78
CA SER A 118 -19.57 -17.89 11.85
C SER A 118 -20.59 -18.92 11.33
N VAL A 119 -21.83 -18.53 10.99
CA VAL A 119 -22.88 -19.45 10.50
C VAL A 119 -23.37 -19.17 9.08
N GLY A 120 -22.74 -18.23 8.36
CA GLY A 120 -23.10 -17.88 6.98
C GLY A 120 -24.03 -16.69 6.88
#